data_AF-A0A0Q5WCU9-F1
#
_entry.id   AF-A0A0Q5WCU9-F1
#
_cell.length_a   1.000
_cell.length_b   1.000
_cell.length_c   1.000
_cell.angle_alpha   90.00
_cell.angle_beta   90.00
_cell.angle_gamma   90.00
#
_symmetry.space_group_name_H-M   'P 1'
#
loop_
_entity.id
_entity.type
_entity.pdbx_description
1 polymer ?
#
loop_
_entity_poly.entity_id
_entity_poly.type
_entity_poly.pdbx_seq_one_letter_code
_entity_poly.pdbx_strand_id
1 'polypeptide(L)'
;MDKLHDYQGIAGRFHQWRDNIKEFYKEFQEKNSTNLIDTVKRQLKGNESANKDFSHVFRTKTRSELVRVSAAVMGIEFSYAAETAFVSPTLLKIGVEHQHMTLVWALSPLVGFFLCPILGSLSDRCKLNVGRRRPFILLLSIGVIFGLLLVPNGETLGYWFGDENLHSPDTFSEINNLKNISSNHNSPPNSSHSWGIFFTILGTVLLDFDADACQSPARAYLLDVCLPEDQARGLSTFTIMAGLGGFFGYSMGGVNWDETEIGQRLGGHVKAVFSIITIIFIACVTFTLTSFAEIPLWVLANTDKSNCKSETLKAQSKSYGACESDDKTLNDMEDNKQFICKTHWTAKDAAAITTSNTRRHSTRAF
;
A
#
# COMPACT_ATOMS: atom_id res chain seq x y z
N MET A 1 -21.06 48.07 -11.20
CA MET A 1 -19.76 47.90 -10.54
C MET A 1 -20.03 47.14 -9.24
N ASP A 2 -20.70 45.98 -9.29
CA ASP A 2 -21.48 45.48 -8.13
C ASP A 2 -21.36 43.96 -7.97
N LYS A 3 -20.12 43.47 -7.81
CA LYS A 3 -19.88 42.08 -7.38
C LYS A 3 -18.55 41.90 -6.63
N LEU A 4 -18.09 42.95 -5.95
CA LEU A 4 -16.76 42.97 -5.31
C LEU A 4 -16.77 43.17 -3.78
N HIS A 5 -17.94 43.10 -3.13
CA HIS A 5 -18.02 43.16 -1.68
C HIS A 5 -18.92 42.06 -1.14
N ASP A 6 -18.43 40.82 -1.15
CA ASP A 6 -18.82 39.87 -0.11
C ASP A 6 -17.74 38.79 0.10
N TYR A 7 -16.64 39.20 0.72
CA TYR A 7 -15.65 38.31 1.33
C TYR A 7 -15.32 38.83 2.74
N GLN A 8 -16.33 39.03 3.57
CA GLN A 8 -16.16 39.24 5.01
C GLN A 8 -16.84 38.09 5.77
N GLY A 9 -16.16 36.94 5.82
CA GLY A 9 -16.62 35.79 6.61
C GLY A 9 -15.56 34.71 6.80
N ILE A 10 -15.86 33.75 7.67
CA ILE A 10 -15.03 32.56 7.96
C ILE A 10 -14.68 31.79 6.68
N ALA A 11 -15.60 31.75 5.72
CA ALA A 11 -15.37 31.15 4.40
C ALA A 11 -14.26 31.85 3.59
N GLY A 12 -14.14 33.18 3.70
CA GLY A 12 -13.06 33.95 3.08
C GLY A 12 -11.70 33.69 3.74
N ARG A 13 -11.68 33.60 5.08
CA ARG A 13 -10.46 33.19 5.82
C ARG A 13 -10.04 31.77 5.51
N PHE A 14 -10.99 30.85 5.33
CA PHE A 14 -10.69 29.47 4.94
C PHE A 14 -10.16 29.38 3.51
N HIS A 15 -10.71 30.18 2.60
CA HIS A 15 -10.18 30.30 1.24
C HIS A 15 -8.75 30.86 1.23
N GLN A 16 -8.51 31.92 1.99
CA GLN A 16 -7.19 32.55 2.09
C GLN A 16 -6.17 31.66 2.81
N TRP A 17 -6.59 30.90 3.82
CA TRP A 17 -5.76 29.90 4.48
C TRP A 17 -5.45 28.71 3.56
N ARG A 18 -6.43 28.21 2.82
CA ARG A 18 -6.24 27.16 1.81
C ARG A 18 -5.27 27.62 0.72
N ASP A 19 -5.40 28.86 0.26
CA ASP A 19 -4.56 29.39 -0.80
C ASP A 19 -3.13 29.65 -0.28
N ASN A 20 -2.96 30.13 0.96
CA ASN A 20 -1.66 30.23 1.64
C ASN A 20 -1.00 28.86 1.87
N ILE A 21 -1.77 27.83 2.25
CA ILE A 21 -1.25 26.46 2.36
C ILE A 21 -0.86 25.92 1.00
N LYS A 22 -1.64 26.22 -0.04
CA LYS A 22 -1.35 25.78 -1.40
C LYS A 22 -0.09 26.45 -1.94
N GLU A 23 0.13 27.73 -1.65
CA GLU A 23 1.36 28.45 -1.98
C GLU A 23 2.55 27.94 -1.16
N PHE A 24 2.39 27.76 0.15
CA PHE A 24 3.43 27.18 1.00
C PHE A 24 3.80 25.76 0.56
N TYR A 25 2.82 24.92 0.20
CA TYR A 25 3.06 23.58 -0.31
C TYR A 25 3.73 23.62 -1.67
N LYS A 26 3.38 24.58 -2.54
CA LYS A 26 3.99 24.73 -3.86
C LYS A 26 5.42 25.27 -3.77
N GLU A 27 5.70 26.22 -2.87
CA GLU A 27 7.05 26.71 -2.58
C GLU A 27 7.90 25.65 -1.86
N PHE A 28 7.32 24.94 -0.88
CA PHE A 28 7.99 23.84 -0.21
C PHE A 28 8.27 22.70 -1.19
N GLN A 29 7.33 22.39 -2.08
CA GLN A 29 7.51 21.42 -3.15
C GLN A 29 8.53 21.90 -4.17
N GLU A 30 8.53 23.16 -4.63
CA GLU A 30 9.52 23.67 -5.58
C GLU A 30 10.92 23.74 -4.96
N LYS A 31 11.04 24.22 -3.72
CA LYS A 31 12.32 24.35 -3.02
C LYS A 31 12.87 22.99 -2.60
N ASN A 32 12.04 22.07 -2.11
CA ASN A 32 12.48 20.73 -1.75
C ASN A 32 12.64 19.84 -2.99
N SER A 33 11.80 19.98 -4.03
CA SER A 33 11.94 19.23 -5.28
C SER A 33 13.11 19.72 -6.11
N THR A 34 13.48 21.01 -6.14
CA THR A 34 14.71 21.45 -6.82
C THR A 34 15.97 21.00 -6.09
N ASN A 35 16.04 21.14 -4.76
CA ASN A 35 17.17 20.66 -3.98
C ASN A 35 17.31 19.13 -4.01
N LEU A 36 16.19 18.41 -3.95
CA LEU A 36 16.16 16.95 -4.03
C LEU A 36 16.39 16.48 -5.46
N ILE A 37 15.78 17.08 -6.49
CA ILE A 37 16.05 16.75 -7.89
C ILE A 37 17.50 17.05 -8.22
N ASP A 38 18.10 18.16 -7.81
CA ASP A 38 19.50 18.44 -8.11
C ASP A 38 20.46 17.55 -7.33
N THR A 39 20.14 17.19 -6.08
CA THR A 39 20.90 16.19 -5.31
C THR A 39 20.77 14.80 -5.93
N VAL A 40 19.56 14.40 -6.34
CA VAL A 40 19.26 13.14 -7.03
C VAL A 40 19.83 13.14 -8.45
N LYS A 41 19.88 14.27 -9.16
CA LYS A 41 20.40 14.41 -10.51
C LYS A 41 21.92 14.44 -10.51
N ARG A 42 22.55 14.97 -9.45
CA ARG A 42 24.00 14.80 -9.19
C ARG A 42 24.34 13.35 -8.81
N GLN A 43 23.49 12.68 -8.04
CA GLN A 43 23.61 11.23 -7.76
C GLN A 43 23.34 10.35 -9.00
N LEU A 44 22.41 10.75 -9.89
CA LEU A 44 22.10 10.06 -11.14
C LEU A 44 23.17 10.29 -12.22
N LYS A 45 23.75 11.49 -12.29
CA LYS A 45 24.84 11.81 -13.23
C LYS A 45 26.16 11.13 -12.82
N GLY A 46 26.31 10.76 -11.54
CA GLY A 46 27.36 9.87 -11.07
C GLY A 46 27.16 8.38 -11.40
N ASN A 47 26.07 8.01 -12.10
CA ASN A 47 25.71 6.63 -12.40
C ASN A 47 25.55 6.36 -13.90
N GLU A 48 26.39 6.98 -14.73
CA GLU A 48 26.56 6.67 -16.16
C GLU A 48 27.35 5.35 -16.37
N SER A 49 27.40 4.48 -15.35
CA SER A 49 28.08 3.19 -15.37
C SER A 49 27.41 2.20 -14.41
N ALA A 50 26.32 1.60 -14.84
CA ALA A 50 26.04 0.20 -14.54
C ALA A 50 24.97 -0.28 -15.52
N ASN A 51 25.42 -1.03 -16.51
CA ASN A 51 24.69 -2.11 -17.13
C ASN A 51 24.07 -2.98 -16.02
N LYS A 52 22.90 -2.57 -15.47
CA LYS A 52 22.17 -3.39 -14.51
C LYS A 52 21.64 -4.56 -15.30
N ASP A 53 22.26 -5.71 -15.09
CA ASP A 53 21.86 -6.95 -15.71
C ASP A 53 20.44 -7.30 -15.23
N PHE A 54 19.44 -7.07 -16.09
CA PHE A 54 18.06 -7.45 -15.87
C PHE A 54 17.79 -8.90 -16.31
N SER A 55 18.83 -9.72 -16.52
CA SER A 55 18.70 -11.15 -16.83
C SER A 55 17.84 -11.89 -15.81
N HIS A 56 17.75 -11.40 -14.56
CA HIS A 56 16.87 -11.97 -13.54
C HIS A 56 15.40 -11.95 -13.95
N VAL A 57 14.96 -10.98 -14.77
CA VAL A 57 13.56 -10.87 -15.20
C VAL A 57 13.16 -12.00 -16.17
N PHE A 58 14.11 -12.54 -16.94
CA PHE A 58 13.86 -13.56 -17.96
C PHE A 58 14.15 -15.00 -17.49
N ARG A 59 14.46 -15.20 -16.20
CA ARG A 59 14.77 -16.52 -15.62
C ARG A 59 13.65 -17.02 -14.72
N THR A 60 13.46 -18.33 -14.71
CA THR A 60 12.65 -19.03 -13.72
C THR A 60 13.12 -18.74 -12.30
N LYS A 61 12.16 -18.69 -11.37
CA LYS A 61 12.40 -18.28 -9.99
C LYS A 61 12.52 -19.48 -9.07
N THR A 62 13.51 -19.40 -8.19
CA THR A 62 13.67 -20.38 -7.10
C THR A 62 12.60 -20.17 -6.02
N ARG A 63 12.34 -21.19 -5.21
CA ARG A 63 11.34 -21.12 -4.14
C ARG A 63 11.67 -20.06 -3.09
N SER A 64 12.94 -19.88 -2.76
CA SER A 64 13.38 -18.84 -1.83
C SER A 64 13.11 -17.45 -2.39
N GLU A 65 13.38 -17.21 -3.68
CA GLU A 65 13.07 -15.95 -4.36
C GLU A 65 11.58 -15.61 -4.32
N LEU A 66 10.70 -16.59 -4.56
CA LEU A 66 9.25 -16.43 -4.45
C LEU A 66 8.82 -16.11 -3.01
N VAL A 67 9.45 -16.73 -2.02
CA VAL A 67 9.24 -16.41 -0.60
C VAL A 67 9.66 -14.97 -0.29
N ARG A 68 10.81 -14.50 -0.79
CA ARG A 68 11.26 -13.11 -0.57
C ARG A 68 10.26 -12.09 -1.13
N VAL A 69 9.75 -12.33 -2.33
CA VAL A 69 8.75 -11.46 -2.97
C VAL A 69 7.41 -11.51 -2.24
N SER A 70 7.07 -12.65 -1.64
CA SER A 70 5.83 -12.83 -0.87
C SER A 70 5.94 -12.39 0.59
N ALA A 71 7.11 -11.98 1.09
CA ALA A 71 7.28 -11.62 2.50
C ALA A 71 6.37 -10.45 2.93
N ALA A 72 6.10 -9.49 2.04
CA ALA A 72 5.19 -8.38 2.32
C ALA A 72 3.77 -8.84 2.64
N VAL A 73 3.22 -9.86 1.94
CA VAL A 73 1.88 -10.36 2.27
C VAL A 73 1.84 -11.04 3.63
N MET A 74 2.91 -11.75 4.02
CA MET A 74 3.00 -12.26 5.40
C MET A 74 2.92 -11.12 6.41
N GLY A 75 3.64 -10.01 6.19
CA GLY A 75 3.57 -8.85 7.08
C GLY A 75 2.17 -8.22 7.14
N ILE A 76 1.50 -8.10 5.99
CA ILE A 76 0.12 -7.56 5.90
C ILE A 76 -0.84 -8.43 6.72
N GLU A 77 -0.84 -9.74 6.50
CA GLU A 77 -1.73 -10.68 7.23
C GLU A 77 -1.40 -10.75 8.73
N PHE A 78 -0.12 -10.62 9.08
CA PHE A 78 0.30 -10.52 10.48
C PHE A 78 -0.28 -9.27 11.15
N SER A 79 -0.31 -8.15 10.43
CA SER A 79 -0.90 -6.88 10.91
C SER A 79 -2.42 -7.00 11.04
N TYR A 80 -3.08 -7.66 10.07
CA TYR A 80 -4.52 -7.92 10.11
C TYR A 80 -4.96 -8.79 11.29
N ALA A 81 -4.19 -9.83 11.59
CA ALA A 81 -4.48 -10.69 12.74
C ALA A 81 -4.43 -9.89 14.06
N ALA A 82 -3.44 -9.00 14.19
CA ALA A 82 -3.32 -8.13 15.35
C ALA A 82 -4.43 -7.08 15.43
N GLU A 83 -4.77 -6.48 14.30
CA GLU A 83 -5.88 -5.54 14.19
C GLU A 83 -7.18 -6.20 14.69
N THR A 84 -7.50 -7.37 14.14
CA THR A 84 -8.68 -8.15 14.50
C THR A 84 -8.71 -8.53 15.98
N ALA A 85 -7.55 -8.91 16.54
CA ALA A 85 -7.45 -9.34 17.94
C ALA A 85 -7.52 -8.19 18.95
N PHE A 86 -6.96 -7.02 18.64
CA PHE A 86 -6.68 -5.99 19.64
C PHE A 86 -7.39 -4.65 19.45
N VAL A 87 -7.81 -4.30 18.22
CA VAL A 87 -8.45 -3.00 17.98
C VAL A 87 -9.78 -2.90 18.70
N SER A 88 -10.64 -3.91 18.60
CA SER A 88 -11.95 -3.91 19.26
C SER A 88 -11.84 -3.76 20.80
N PRO A 89 -11.02 -4.57 21.51
CA PRO A 89 -10.76 -4.34 22.93
C PRO A 89 -10.18 -2.96 23.26
N THR A 90 -9.28 -2.43 22.40
CA THR A 90 -8.66 -1.11 22.60
C THR A 90 -9.67 0.03 22.48
N LEU A 91 -10.55 -0.01 21.47
CA LEU A 91 -11.62 0.98 21.29
C LEU A 91 -12.61 0.98 22.46
N LEU A 92 -13.01 -0.20 22.93
CA LEU A 92 -13.89 -0.34 24.10
C LEU A 92 -13.21 0.18 25.37
N LYS A 93 -11.91 -0.09 25.56
CA LYS A 93 -11.14 0.39 26.71
C LYS A 93 -11.05 1.92 26.74
N ILE A 94 -10.96 2.55 25.58
CA ILE A 94 -10.92 4.01 25.47
C ILE A 94 -12.30 4.63 25.74
N GLY A 95 -13.40 3.86 25.73
CA GLY A 95 -14.74 4.35 26.07
C GLY A 95 -15.68 4.50 24.87
N VAL A 96 -15.30 3.99 23.70
CA VAL A 96 -16.16 3.97 22.52
C VAL A 96 -17.29 2.95 22.74
N GLU A 97 -18.54 3.39 22.64
CA GLU A 97 -19.70 2.50 22.72
C GLU A 97 -19.71 1.49 21.57
N HIS A 98 -20.24 0.28 21.83
CA HIS A 98 -20.24 -0.83 20.88
C HIS A 98 -20.84 -0.50 19.50
N GLN A 99 -21.85 0.39 19.44
CA GLN A 99 -22.44 0.85 18.18
C GLN A 99 -21.47 1.68 17.33
N HIS A 100 -20.62 2.49 17.96
CA HIS A 100 -19.64 3.31 17.26
C HIS A 100 -18.46 2.47 16.76
N MET A 101 -18.14 1.37 17.45
CA MET A 101 -17.11 0.42 17.00
C MET A 101 -17.43 -0.14 15.61
N THR A 102 -18.64 -0.65 15.38
CA THR A 102 -19.03 -1.19 14.06
C THR A 102 -19.05 -0.13 12.97
N LEU A 103 -19.35 1.12 13.31
CA LEU A 103 -19.20 2.25 12.38
C LEU A 103 -17.75 2.50 12.00
N VAL A 104 -16.80 2.39 12.94
CA VAL A 104 -15.35 2.52 12.65
C VAL A 104 -14.91 1.45 11.66
N TRP A 105 -15.32 0.19 11.85
CA TRP A 105 -15.02 -0.89 10.91
C TRP A 105 -15.66 -0.69 9.52
N ALA A 106 -16.78 0.03 9.44
CA ALA A 106 -17.40 0.35 8.15
C ALA A 106 -16.67 1.47 7.38
N LEU A 107 -15.82 2.27 8.04
CA LEU A 107 -15.12 3.38 7.40
C LEU A 107 -14.07 2.89 6.40
N SER A 108 -13.31 1.84 6.70
CA SER A 108 -12.23 1.39 5.81
C SER A 108 -12.74 0.84 4.48
N PRO A 109 -13.78 -0.02 4.43
CA PRO A 109 -14.39 -0.43 3.15
C PRO A 109 -14.98 0.74 2.36
N LEU A 110 -15.56 1.73 3.05
CA LEU A 110 -16.08 2.94 2.43
C LEU A 110 -14.95 3.77 1.79
N VAL A 111 -13.86 3.99 2.52
CA VAL A 111 -12.67 4.70 2.03
C VAL A 111 -12.03 3.91 0.88
N GLY A 112 -11.90 2.59 1.03
CA GLY A 112 -11.39 1.67 0.03
C GLY A 112 -12.16 1.71 -1.29
N PHE A 113 -13.49 1.79 -1.23
CA PHE A 113 -14.34 1.89 -2.42
C PHE A 113 -13.96 3.08 -3.32
N PHE A 114 -13.61 4.24 -2.73
CA PHE A 114 -13.22 5.42 -3.48
C PHE A 114 -11.72 5.47 -3.80
N LEU A 115 -10.86 5.10 -2.85
CA LEU A 115 -9.42 5.28 -2.98
C LEU A 115 -8.72 4.13 -3.72
N CYS A 116 -9.18 2.88 -3.59
CA CYS A 116 -8.53 1.74 -4.25
C CYS A 116 -8.50 1.87 -5.79
N PRO A 117 -9.58 2.29 -6.48
CA PRO A 117 -9.53 2.51 -7.93
C PRO A 117 -8.56 3.63 -8.34
N ILE A 118 -8.51 4.70 -7.55
CA ILE A 118 -7.60 5.83 -7.78
C ILE A 118 -6.16 5.35 -7.64
N LEU A 119 -5.83 4.69 -6.52
CA LEU A 119 -4.50 4.15 -6.26
C LEU A 119 -4.06 3.13 -7.32
N GLY A 120 -4.98 2.28 -7.80
CA GLY A 120 -4.70 1.36 -8.92
C GLY A 120 -4.28 2.11 -10.19
N SER A 121 -5.06 3.11 -10.59
CA SER A 121 -4.77 3.91 -11.79
C SER A 121 -3.49 4.75 -11.67
N LEU A 122 -3.19 5.25 -10.46
CA LEU A 122 -1.96 6.00 -10.15
C LEU A 122 -0.74 5.07 -10.14
N SER A 123 -0.90 3.86 -9.60
CA SER A 123 0.14 2.82 -9.58
C SER A 123 0.62 2.47 -10.98
N ASP A 124 -0.30 2.33 -11.93
CA ASP A 124 0.06 1.99 -13.30
C ASP A 124 0.80 3.11 -14.06
N ARG A 125 0.63 4.37 -13.65
CA ARG A 125 1.21 5.54 -14.34
C ARG A 125 2.49 6.09 -13.69
N CYS A 126 3.01 5.44 -12.65
CA CYS A 126 4.15 5.95 -11.91
C CYS A 126 5.45 5.89 -12.73
N LYS A 127 6.17 7.02 -12.78
CA LYS A 127 7.43 7.19 -13.54
C LYS A 127 8.68 7.27 -12.66
N LEU A 128 8.57 6.90 -11.38
CA LEU A 128 9.68 7.02 -10.44
C LEU A 128 10.81 6.04 -10.77
N ASN A 129 12.05 6.43 -10.44
CA ASN A 129 13.25 5.62 -10.69
C ASN A 129 13.32 4.33 -9.86
N VAL A 130 12.47 4.21 -8.85
CA VAL A 130 12.37 3.06 -7.93
C VAL A 130 11.54 1.91 -8.53
N GLY A 131 10.83 2.16 -9.65
CA GLY A 131 9.93 1.20 -10.29
C GLY A 131 8.50 1.74 -10.41
N ARG A 132 7.61 0.96 -11.03
CA ARG A 132 6.19 1.32 -11.18
C ARG A 132 5.41 0.97 -9.91
N ARG A 133 5.62 -0.23 -9.36
CA ARG A 133 4.81 -0.78 -8.26
C ARG A 133 5.42 -0.61 -6.87
N ARG A 134 6.75 -0.68 -6.77
CA ARG A 134 7.49 -0.50 -5.51
C ARG A 134 7.18 0.80 -4.74
N PRO A 135 7.04 1.98 -5.39
CA PRO A 135 6.71 3.21 -4.66
C PRO A 135 5.36 3.17 -3.96
N PHE A 136 4.37 2.49 -4.55
CA PHE A 136 3.04 2.35 -3.95
C PHE A 136 3.06 1.37 -2.79
N ILE A 137 3.75 0.23 -2.94
CA ILE A 137 3.96 -0.71 -1.83
C ILE A 137 4.65 0.00 -0.66
N LEU A 138 5.70 0.79 -0.92
CA LEU A 138 6.39 1.56 0.11
C LEU A 138 5.46 2.60 0.77
N LEU A 139 4.74 3.39 -0.02
CA LEU A 139 3.84 4.42 0.48
C LEU A 139 2.75 3.84 1.39
N LEU A 140 2.09 2.78 0.95
CA LEU A 140 1.04 2.09 1.71
C LEU A 140 1.63 1.39 2.95
N SER A 141 2.83 0.80 2.84
CA SER A 141 3.52 0.21 3.98
C SER A 141 3.86 1.26 5.06
N ILE A 142 4.23 2.48 4.66
CA ILE A 142 4.42 3.59 5.61
C ILE A 142 3.11 3.91 6.33
N GLY A 143 1.99 3.92 5.61
CA GLY A 143 0.66 4.10 6.18
C GLY A 143 0.29 3.01 7.19
N VAL A 144 0.51 1.72 6.86
CA VAL A 144 0.38 0.59 7.80
C VAL A 144 1.23 0.80 9.05
N ILE A 145 2.49 1.21 8.91
CA ILE A 145 3.38 1.48 10.05
C ILE A 145 2.81 2.61 10.92
N PHE A 146 2.31 3.70 10.32
CA PHE A 146 1.66 4.76 11.08
C PHE A 146 0.41 4.27 11.82
N GLY A 147 -0.41 3.43 11.17
CA GLY A 147 -1.57 2.81 11.80
C GLY A 147 -1.19 1.93 13.00
N LEU A 148 -0.21 1.04 12.83
CA LEU A 148 0.32 0.18 13.90
C LEU A 148 0.89 0.98 15.07
N LEU A 149 1.42 2.18 14.83
CA LEU A 149 1.92 3.07 15.89
C LEU A 149 0.81 3.91 16.53
N LEU A 150 -0.17 4.41 15.77
CA LEU A 150 -1.25 5.25 16.32
C LEU A 150 -2.21 4.45 17.20
N VAL A 151 -2.64 3.26 16.74
CA VAL A 151 -3.66 2.45 17.43
C VAL A 151 -3.36 2.26 18.93
N PRO A 152 -2.18 1.73 19.33
CA PRO A 152 -1.87 1.50 20.74
C PRO A 152 -1.45 2.78 21.50
N ASN A 153 -1.13 3.87 20.80
CA ASN A 153 -0.63 5.12 21.40
C ASN A 153 -1.64 6.28 21.35
N GLY A 154 -2.86 6.05 20.89
CA GLY A 154 -3.87 7.09 20.70
C GLY A 154 -4.14 7.90 21.97
N GLU A 155 -4.30 7.24 23.11
CA GLU A 155 -4.50 7.92 24.42
C GLU A 155 -3.31 8.84 24.78
N THR A 156 -2.07 8.36 24.57
CA THR A 156 -0.87 9.15 24.84
C THR A 156 -0.78 10.38 23.92
N LEU A 157 -1.18 10.24 22.65
CA LEU A 157 -1.29 11.36 21.73
C LEU A 157 -2.43 12.30 22.12
N GLY A 158 -3.56 11.79 22.58
CA GLY A 158 -4.67 12.58 23.09
C GLY A 158 -4.23 13.54 24.20
N TYR A 159 -3.46 13.04 25.16
CA TYR A 159 -2.90 13.87 26.22
C TYR A 159 -1.95 14.96 25.71
N TRP A 160 -1.16 14.68 24.67
CA TRP A 160 -0.29 15.70 24.06
C TRP A 160 -1.07 16.80 23.34
N PHE A 161 -2.28 16.49 22.85
CA PHE A 161 -3.13 17.42 22.11
C PHE A 161 -4.21 18.09 22.98
N GLY A 162 -4.21 17.83 24.29
CA GLY A 162 -5.04 18.57 25.26
C GLY A 162 -6.18 17.78 25.89
N ASP A 163 -6.21 16.45 25.78
CA ASP A 163 -7.08 15.64 26.65
C ASP A 163 -6.59 15.76 28.11
N GLU A 164 -7.52 15.96 29.05
CA GLU A 164 -7.19 16.05 30.47
C GLU A 164 -7.05 14.66 31.12
N ASN A 165 -5.97 14.45 31.87
CA ASN A 165 -5.78 13.24 32.68
C ASN A 165 -6.71 13.27 33.89
N LEU A 166 -7.80 12.49 33.85
CA LEU A 166 -8.68 12.31 35.01
C LEU A 166 -8.24 11.16 35.94
N HIS A 167 -6.95 10.79 35.92
CA HIS A 167 -6.38 9.74 36.77
C HIS A 167 -5.46 10.30 37.85
N SER A 168 -5.98 11.19 38.71
CA SER A 168 -5.41 11.43 40.05
C SER A 168 -6.30 10.72 41.09
N PRO A 169 -5.78 9.73 41.84
CA PRO A 169 -6.53 9.05 42.89
C PRO A 169 -6.90 9.96 44.09
N ASP A 170 -6.41 11.20 44.14
CA ASP A 170 -6.59 12.09 45.29
C ASP A 170 -7.90 12.92 45.26
N THR A 171 -8.59 13.02 44.13
CA THR A 171 -9.82 13.84 44.02
C THR A 171 -11.10 13.07 44.38
N PHE A 172 -11.03 11.76 44.61
CA PHE A 172 -12.22 10.98 45.01
C PHE A 172 -12.60 11.21 46.49
N SER A 173 -11.66 11.71 47.31
CA SER A 173 -11.88 12.01 48.74
C SER A 173 -12.58 13.36 48.98
N GLU A 174 -12.25 14.40 48.20
CA GLU A 174 -12.93 15.71 48.31
C GLU A 174 -14.30 15.73 47.60
N ILE A 175 -14.45 15.01 46.47
CA ILE A 175 -15.73 14.98 45.74
C ILE A 175 -16.81 14.25 46.54
N ASN A 176 -16.49 13.18 47.27
CA ASN A 176 -17.49 12.45 48.05
C ASN A 176 -18.08 13.28 49.21
N ASN A 177 -17.33 14.25 49.75
CA ASN A 177 -17.83 15.15 50.78
C ASN A 177 -18.66 16.33 50.22
N LEU A 178 -18.37 16.78 48.99
CA LEU A 178 -19.15 17.85 48.34
C LEU A 178 -20.40 17.32 47.61
N LYS A 179 -20.35 16.07 47.12
CA LYS A 179 -21.41 15.42 46.34
C LYS A 179 -22.60 14.95 47.20
N ASN A 180 -22.41 14.80 48.50
CA ASN A 180 -23.50 14.49 49.43
C ASN A 180 -24.43 15.68 49.72
N ILE A 181 -24.07 16.91 49.31
CA ILE A 181 -24.87 18.12 49.57
C ILE A 181 -25.59 18.62 48.31
N SER A 182 -25.07 18.36 47.10
CA SER A 182 -25.71 18.74 45.83
C SER A 182 -26.23 17.52 45.07
N SER A 183 -27.18 16.81 45.68
CA SER A 183 -28.10 15.92 45.00
C SER A 183 -29.18 16.76 44.29
N ASN A 184 -28.85 17.29 43.10
CA ASN A 184 -29.81 17.53 42.03
C ASN A 184 -29.06 17.92 40.74
N HIS A 185 -29.20 17.05 39.73
CA HIS A 185 -28.77 17.26 38.34
C HIS A 185 -27.25 17.24 38.07
N ASN A 186 -26.64 16.05 38.08
CA ASN A 186 -25.27 15.88 37.58
C ASN A 186 -25.23 14.80 36.50
N SER A 187 -25.27 15.25 35.25
CA SER A 187 -24.72 14.51 34.10
C SER A 187 -23.32 13.98 34.49
N PRO A 188 -22.93 12.76 34.10
CA PRO A 188 -21.58 12.28 34.37
C PRO A 188 -20.56 13.28 33.79
N PRO A 189 -19.42 13.53 34.45
CA PRO A 189 -18.38 14.35 33.86
C PRO A 189 -17.97 13.68 32.55
N ASN A 190 -18.21 14.35 31.43
CA ASN A 190 -17.72 13.92 30.12
C ASN A 190 -16.19 14.00 30.19
N SER A 191 -15.54 12.89 30.51
CA SER A 191 -14.10 12.76 30.36
C SER A 191 -13.79 13.06 28.89
N SER A 192 -13.20 14.23 28.63
CA SER A 192 -12.92 14.68 27.27
C SER A 192 -11.64 14.01 26.78
N HIS A 193 -11.72 12.71 26.50
CA HIS A 193 -10.67 11.93 25.84
C HIS A 193 -10.92 11.88 24.32
N SER A 194 -11.44 12.98 23.77
CA SER A 194 -11.91 13.05 22.37
C SER A 194 -10.74 12.97 21.39
N TRP A 195 -9.57 13.52 21.73
CA TRP A 195 -8.39 13.42 20.87
C TRP A 195 -7.81 12.02 20.87
N GLY A 196 -7.78 11.34 22.02
CA GLY A 196 -7.33 9.95 22.15
C GLY A 196 -8.18 8.99 21.29
N ILE A 197 -9.51 9.12 21.38
CA ILE A 197 -10.44 8.38 20.52
C ILE A 197 -10.16 8.67 19.04
N PHE A 198 -10.04 9.95 18.69
CA PHE A 198 -9.82 10.37 17.31
C PHE A 198 -8.55 9.75 16.71
N PHE A 199 -7.43 9.80 17.43
CA PHE A 199 -6.17 9.20 16.95
C PHE A 199 -6.25 7.68 16.88
N THR A 200 -6.86 6.99 17.84
CA THR A 200 -7.02 5.54 17.73
C THR A 200 -7.90 5.17 16.52
N ILE A 201 -9.02 5.85 16.30
CA ILE A 201 -9.89 5.60 15.14
C ILE A 201 -9.15 5.90 13.83
N LEU A 202 -8.43 7.03 13.76
CA LEU A 202 -7.64 7.38 12.59
C LEU A 202 -6.57 6.33 12.30
N GLY A 203 -5.88 5.85 13.33
CA GLY A 203 -4.89 4.78 13.23
C GLY A 203 -5.50 3.47 12.74
N THR A 204 -6.67 3.09 13.25
CA THR A 204 -7.41 1.89 12.83
C THR A 204 -7.81 1.98 11.36
N VAL A 205 -8.46 3.07 10.95
CA VAL A 205 -8.92 3.23 9.56
C VAL A 205 -7.74 3.27 8.60
N LEU A 206 -6.64 3.93 8.98
CA LEU A 206 -5.42 3.98 8.19
C LEU A 206 -4.77 2.60 8.05
N LEU A 207 -4.63 1.87 9.17
CA LEU A 207 -4.08 0.52 9.20
C LEU A 207 -4.84 -0.43 8.28
N ASP A 208 -6.16 -0.51 8.44
CA ASP A 208 -7.04 -1.41 7.71
C ASP A 208 -7.04 -1.08 6.21
N PHE A 209 -7.25 0.19 5.88
CA PHE A 209 -7.26 0.65 4.48
C PHE A 209 -5.92 0.39 3.78
N ASP A 210 -4.80 0.74 4.40
CA ASP A 210 -3.49 0.61 3.76
C ASP A 210 -3.08 -0.86 3.63
N ALA A 211 -3.43 -1.71 4.60
CA ALA A 211 -3.22 -3.15 4.51
C ALA A 211 -4.00 -3.75 3.33
N ASP A 212 -5.26 -3.36 3.15
CA ASP A 212 -6.16 -3.85 2.08
C ASP A 212 -5.67 -3.35 0.72
N ALA A 213 -5.39 -2.05 0.65
CA ALA A 213 -4.91 -1.39 -0.54
C ALA A 213 -3.53 -1.93 -0.97
N CYS A 214 -2.67 -2.35 -0.03
CA CYS A 214 -1.34 -2.88 -0.32
C CYS A 214 -1.37 -4.32 -0.84
N GLN A 215 -2.43 -5.09 -0.58
CA GLN A 215 -2.52 -6.49 -1.01
C GLN A 215 -2.55 -6.62 -2.55
N SER A 216 -3.29 -5.74 -3.23
CA SER A 216 -3.39 -5.70 -4.70
C SER A 216 -2.05 -5.43 -5.40
N PRO A 217 -1.34 -4.31 -5.13
CA PRO A 217 -0.04 -4.04 -5.75
C PRO A 217 1.03 -5.04 -5.35
N ALA A 218 0.98 -5.63 -4.15
CA ALA A 218 1.90 -6.71 -3.75
C ALA A 218 1.70 -7.98 -4.60
N ARG A 219 0.44 -8.41 -4.81
CA ARG A 219 0.10 -9.54 -5.69
C ARG A 219 0.49 -9.23 -7.14
N ALA A 220 0.22 -8.01 -7.59
CA ALA A 220 0.56 -7.59 -8.94
C ALA A 220 2.08 -7.55 -9.13
N TYR A 221 2.85 -7.06 -8.17
CA TYR A 221 4.31 -7.06 -8.20
C TYR A 221 4.89 -8.48 -8.28
N LEU A 222 4.32 -9.44 -7.55
CA LEU A 222 4.68 -10.85 -7.69
C LEU A 222 4.47 -11.36 -9.13
N LEU A 223 3.32 -11.05 -9.73
CA LEU A 223 2.99 -11.48 -11.10
C LEU A 223 3.88 -10.83 -12.16
N ASP A 224 4.31 -9.58 -11.95
CA ASP A 224 5.26 -8.89 -12.85
C ASP A 224 6.68 -9.49 -12.77
N VAL A 225 7.04 -10.10 -11.63
CA VAL A 225 8.36 -10.73 -11.42
C VAL A 225 8.37 -12.21 -11.87
N CYS A 226 7.22 -12.87 -11.92
CA CYS A 226 7.10 -14.26 -12.32
C CYS A 226 6.92 -14.41 -13.83
N LEU A 227 7.64 -15.37 -14.42
CA LEU A 227 7.32 -15.86 -15.76
C LEU A 227 5.96 -16.57 -15.78
N PRO A 228 5.22 -16.58 -16.90
CA PRO A 228 3.90 -17.20 -17.01
C PRO A 228 3.85 -18.65 -16.51
N GLU A 229 4.93 -19.41 -16.70
CA GLU A 229 5.05 -20.81 -16.27
C GLU A 229 5.17 -20.95 -14.75
N ASP A 230 5.73 -19.95 -14.07
CA ASP A 230 5.97 -19.94 -12.63
C ASP A 230 4.88 -19.19 -11.84
N GLN A 231 3.94 -18.49 -12.50
CA GLN A 231 2.90 -17.71 -11.83
C GLN A 231 2.05 -18.55 -10.86
N ALA A 232 1.69 -19.78 -11.23
CA ALA A 232 0.95 -20.68 -10.34
C ALA A 232 1.73 -21.03 -9.06
N ARG A 233 3.05 -21.22 -9.19
CA ARG A 233 3.95 -21.46 -8.04
C ARG A 233 4.13 -20.21 -7.19
N GLY A 234 4.20 -19.04 -7.82
CA GLY A 234 4.25 -17.75 -7.15
C GLY A 234 3.00 -17.51 -6.31
N LEU A 235 1.81 -17.63 -6.91
CA LEU A 235 0.53 -17.45 -6.23
C LEU A 235 0.32 -18.46 -5.10
N SER A 236 0.73 -19.72 -5.28
CA SER A 236 0.71 -20.70 -4.19
C SER A 236 1.61 -20.30 -3.02
N THR A 237 2.82 -19.80 -3.31
CA THR A 237 3.76 -19.31 -2.28
C THR A 237 3.19 -18.09 -1.56
N PHE A 238 2.54 -17.18 -2.29
CA PHE A 238 1.86 -16.01 -1.75
C PHE A 238 0.81 -16.41 -0.71
N THR A 239 -0.07 -17.37 -1.04
CA THR A 239 -1.11 -17.84 -0.11
C THR A 239 -0.53 -18.56 1.11
N ILE A 240 0.53 -19.37 0.95
CA ILE A 240 1.20 -20.02 2.08
C ILE A 240 1.79 -18.97 3.03
N MET A 241 2.45 -17.96 2.47
CA MET A 241 3.08 -16.86 3.22
C MET A 241 2.03 -16.01 3.95
N ALA A 242 0.90 -15.74 3.29
CA ALA A 242 -0.26 -15.10 3.90
C ALA A 242 -0.79 -15.90 5.11
N GLY A 243 -1.00 -17.21 4.94
CA GLY A 243 -1.43 -18.10 6.02
C GLY A 243 -0.46 -18.17 7.21
N LEU A 244 0.86 -18.15 6.94
CA LEU A 244 1.88 -18.05 7.99
C LEU A 244 1.79 -16.73 8.76
N GLY A 245 1.58 -15.61 8.06
CA GLY A 245 1.35 -14.30 8.68
C GLY A 245 0.18 -14.32 9.64
N GLY A 246 -0.98 -14.80 9.19
CA GLY A 246 -2.17 -14.93 10.03
C GLY A 246 -1.96 -15.87 11.22
N PHE A 247 -1.36 -17.04 11.01
CA PHE A 247 -1.08 -18.00 12.08
C PHE A 247 -0.21 -17.38 13.19
N PHE A 248 0.92 -16.77 12.83
CA PHE A 248 1.80 -16.19 13.83
C PHE A 248 1.24 -14.92 14.46
N GLY A 249 0.47 -14.12 13.72
CA GLY A 249 -0.21 -12.93 14.25
C GLY A 249 -1.22 -13.28 15.34
N TYR A 250 -2.08 -14.28 15.11
CA TYR A 250 -3.01 -14.75 16.15
C TYR A 250 -2.28 -15.46 17.30
N SER A 251 -1.22 -16.22 17.00
CA SER A 251 -0.40 -16.87 18.04
C SER A 251 0.25 -15.85 18.96
N MET A 252 0.73 -14.73 18.43
CA MET A 252 1.31 -13.63 19.21
C MET A 252 0.28 -13.04 20.18
N GLY A 253 -1.00 -13.01 19.80
CA GLY A 253 -2.03 -12.50 20.69
C GLY A 253 -2.42 -13.43 21.84
N GLY A 254 -2.15 -14.73 21.72
CA GLY A 254 -2.36 -15.71 22.78
C GLY A 254 -1.27 -15.73 23.86
N VAL A 255 -0.17 -14.99 23.67
CA VAL A 255 0.93 -14.90 24.64
C VAL A 255 0.66 -13.78 25.64
N ASN A 256 0.88 -14.05 26.92
CA ASN A 256 0.77 -13.05 28.00
C ASN A 256 2.05 -12.18 28.05
N TRP A 257 2.05 -11.09 27.30
CA TRP A 257 3.20 -10.19 27.24
C TRP A 257 3.43 -9.39 28.53
N ASP A 258 2.42 -9.21 29.40
CA ASP A 258 2.55 -8.47 30.66
C ASP A 258 3.55 -9.10 31.64
N GLU A 259 3.68 -10.43 31.62
CA GLU A 259 4.62 -11.17 32.47
C GLU A 259 6.04 -11.16 31.92
N THR A 260 6.20 -10.87 30.63
CA THR A 260 7.52 -10.85 29.97
C THR A 260 8.23 -9.52 30.21
N GLU A 261 9.55 -9.55 30.34
CA GLU A 261 10.37 -8.33 30.47
C GLU A 261 10.17 -7.36 29.28
N ILE A 262 9.85 -7.91 28.10
CA ILE A 262 9.59 -7.15 26.88
C ILE A 262 8.32 -6.32 27.02
N GLY A 263 7.23 -6.90 27.55
CA GLY A 263 5.97 -6.18 27.76
C GLY A 263 6.06 -5.10 28.83
N GLN A 264 6.85 -5.35 29.89
CA GLN A 264 7.10 -4.35 30.93
C GLN A 264 7.91 -3.15 30.40
N ARG A 265 8.90 -3.39 29.54
CA ARG A 265 9.69 -2.31 28.91
C ARG A 265 8.89 -1.50 27.87
N LEU A 266 7.96 -2.15 27.16
CA LEU A 266 7.18 -1.53 26.08
C LEU A 266 5.86 -0.89 26.56
N GLY A 267 5.57 -0.91 27.87
CA GLY A 267 4.45 -0.20 28.46
C GLY A 267 3.10 -0.92 28.38
N GLY A 268 3.12 -2.26 28.39
CA GLY A 268 1.94 -3.13 28.52
C GLY A 268 1.69 -4.05 27.32
N HIS A 269 0.80 -5.02 27.50
CA HIS A 269 0.47 -6.07 26.52
C HIS A 269 0.26 -5.55 25.09
N VAL A 270 -0.73 -4.67 24.89
CA VAL A 270 -1.11 -4.18 23.56
C VAL A 270 0.04 -3.43 22.88
N LYS A 271 0.70 -2.51 23.60
CA LYS A 271 1.85 -1.74 23.06
C LYS A 271 3.00 -2.65 22.69
N ALA A 272 3.27 -3.69 23.47
CA ALA A 272 4.32 -4.67 23.18
C ALA A 272 4.04 -5.45 21.89
N VAL A 273 2.81 -5.98 21.76
CA VAL A 273 2.39 -6.73 20.58
C VAL A 273 2.52 -5.88 19.32
N PHE A 274 1.89 -4.69 19.30
CA PHE A 274 1.96 -3.79 18.15
C PHE A 274 3.39 -3.34 17.80
N SER A 275 4.26 -3.16 18.80
CA SER A 275 5.67 -2.82 18.55
C SER A 275 6.43 -3.97 17.88
N ILE A 276 6.23 -5.21 18.35
CA ILE A 276 6.85 -6.39 17.74
C ILE A 276 6.34 -6.58 16.29
N ILE A 277 5.02 -6.45 16.09
CA ILE A 277 4.41 -6.51 14.75
C ILE A 277 5.01 -5.46 13.83
N THR A 278 5.17 -4.22 14.31
CA THR A 278 5.74 -3.13 13.51
C THR A 278 7.15 -3.47 13.04
N ILE A 279 7.99 -4.03 13.92
CA ILE A 279 9.36 -4.45 13.57
C ILE A 279 9.34 -5.58 12.53
N ILE A 280 8.49 -6.59 12.72
CA ILE A 280 8.33 -7.71 11.78
C ILE A 280 7.84 -7.21 10.42
N PHE A 281 6.85 -6.32 10.42
CA PHE A 281 6.28 -5.72 9.21
C PHE A 281 7.34 -4.95 8.43
N ILE A 282 8.12 -4.08 9.10
CA ILE A 282 9.24 -3.35 8.49
C ILE A 282 10.25 -4.32 7.87
N ALA A 283 10.60 -5.40 8.58
CA ALA A 283 11.52 -6.41 8.07
C ALA A 283 10.95 -7.10 6.82
N CYS A 284 9.68 -7.53 6.84
CA CYS A 284 8.99 -8.15 5.71
C CYS A 284 8.94 -7.25 4.47
N VAL A 285 8.53 -5.99 4.64
CA VAL A 285 8.48 -5.00 3.55
C VAL A 285 9.86 -4.73 3.00
N THR A 286 10.87 -4.56 3.87
CA THR A 286 12.27 -4.37 3.45
C THR A 286 12.75 -5.56 2.65
N PHE A 287 12.43 -6.79 3.06
CA PHE A 287 12.82 -8.01 2.36
C PHE A 287 12.18 -8.12 0.97
N THR A 288 10.92 -7.69 0.82
CA THR A 288 10.23 -7.67 -0.47
C THR A 288 10.75 -6.56 -1.39
N LEU A 289 11.00 -5.36 -0.86
CA LEU A 289 11.52 -4.22 -1.62
C LEU A 289 13.00 -4.39 -2.00
N THR A 290 13.78 -5.19 -1.27
CA THR A 290 15.17 -5.49 -1.62
C THR A 290 15.32 -6.67 -2.60
N SER A 291 14.27 -7.48 -2.79
CA SER A 291 14.35 -8.76 -3.54
C SER A 291 14.78 -8.64 -5.02
N PHE A 292 14.08 -7.83 -5.83
CA PHE A 292 14.37 -7.70 -7.27
C PHE A 292 14.20 -6.27 -7.76
N ALA A 293 15.29 -5.60 -8.16
CA ALA A 293 15.20 -4.26 -8.73
C ALA A 293 14.24 -4.25 -9.93
N GLU A 294 13.19 -3.42 -9.85
CA GLU A 294 12.19 -3.25 -10.90
C GLU A 294 12.77 -2.37 -12.02
N ILE A 295 12.47 -2.71 -13.29
CA ILE A 295 12.86 -1.89 -14.44
C ILE A 295 11.99 -0.63 -14.43
N PRO A 296 12.56 0.58 -14.41
CA PRO A 296 11.76 1.78 -14.39
C PRO A 296 11.15 2.06 -15.77
N LEU A 297 9.94 2.64 -15.80
CA LEU A 297 9.10 2.73 -17.01
C LEU A 297 9.75 3.47 -18.19
N TRP A 298 10.61 4.46 -17.91
CA TRP A 298 11.33 5.23 -18.93
C TRP A 298 12.37 4.39 -19.68
N VAL A 299 12.93 3.34 -19.06
CA VAL A 299 13.84 2.41 -19.74
C VAL A 299 13.08 1.56 -20.75
N LEU A 300 11.90 1.02 -20.38
CA LEU A 300 11.03 0.29 -21.30
C LEU A 300 10.57 1.18 -22.47
N ALA A 301 10.11 2.39 -22.17
CA ALA A 301 9.67 3.34 -23.19
C ALA A 301 10.80 3.75 -24.16
N ASN A 302 12.04 3.79 -23.69
CA ASN A 302 13.20 4.05 -24.54
C ASN A 302 13.59 2.83 -25.39
N THR A 303 13.48 1.61 -24.85
CA THR A 303 13.69 0.37 -25.61
C THR A 303 12.69 0.25 -26.77
N ASP A 304 11.41 0.53 -26.51
CA ASP A 304 10.37 0.51 -27.55
C ASP A 304 10.64 1.57 -28.62
N LYS A 305 11.06 2.78 -28.21
CA LYS A 305 11.46 3.83 -29.16
C LYS A 305 12.69 3.43 -29.97
N SER A 306 13.70 2.80 -29.38
CA SER A 306 14.89 2.34 -30.11
C SER A 306 14.60 1.18 -31.05
N ASN A 307 13.75 0.23 -30.65
CA ASN A 307 13.31 -0.88 -31.49
C ASN A 307 12.45 -0.37 -32.65
N CYS A 308 11.51 0.54 -32.37
CA CYS A 308 10.71 1.18 -33.42
C CYS A 308 11.59 1.99 -34.39
N LYS A 309 12.63 2.68 -33.90
CA LYS A 309 13.61 3.38 -34.75
C LYS A 309 14.44 2.39 -35.59
N SER A 310 14.85 1.26 -35.01
CA SER A 310 15.62 0.21 -35.69
C SER A 310 14.78 -0.53 -36.75
N GLU A 311 13.50 -0.78 -36.46
CA GLU A 311 12.53 -1.31 -37.43
C GLU A 311 12.22 -0.31 -38.55
N THR A 312 12.11 0.98 -38.23
CA THR A 312 11.92 2.05 -39.23
C THR A 312 13.16 2.17 -40.13
N LEU A 313 14.37 2.06 -39.57
CA LEU A 313 15.62 2.06 -40.33
C LEU A 313 15.78 0.81 -41.21
N LYS A 314 15.37 -0.38 -40.71
CA LYS A 314 15.32 -1.62 -41.52
C LYS A 314 14.25 -1.57 -42.61
N ALA A 315 13.10 -0.93 -42.35
CA ALA A 315 12.05 -0.72 -43.35
C ALA A 315 12.50 0.27 -44.44
N GLN A 316 13.21 1.35 -44.07
CA GLN A 316 13.81 2.28 -45.02
C GLN A 316 14.94 1.65 -45.84
N SER A 317 15.77 0.77 -45.25
CA SER A 317 16.83 0.08 -46.00
C SER A 317 16.28 -0.95 -46.99
N LYS A 318 15.14 -1.59 -46.69
CA LYS A 318 14.45 -2.48 -47.65
C LYS A 318 13.76 -1.72 -48.79
N SER A 319 13.38 -0.46 -48.58
CA SER A 319 12.68 0.34 -49.59
C SER A 319 13.61 1.03 -50.60
N TYR A 320 14.93 1.05 -50.37
CA TYR A 320 15.92 1.69 -51.25
C TYR A 320 16.92 0.72 -51.91
N GLY A 321 16.76 -0.60 -51.73
CA GLY A 321 17.51 -1.61 -52.48
C GLY A 321 16.75 -2.07 -53.72
N ALA A 322 17.02 -1.43 -54.87
CA ALA A 322 16.45 -1.80 -56.16
C ALA A 322 16.99 -3.16 -56.67
N CYS A 323 16.19 -3.73 -57.59
CA CYS A 323 16.39 -4.90 -58.43
C CYS A 323 17.85 -5.27 -58.77
N GLU A 324 18.18 -6.55 -58.57
CA GLU A 324 19.02 -7.29 -59.51
C GLU A 324 18.62 -8.78 -59.50
N SER A 325 18.73 -9.38 -60.66
CA SER A 325 18.12 -10.62 -61.13
C SER A 325 18.85 -11.90 -60.70
N ASP A 326 18.10 -13.00 -60.85
CA ASP A 326 18.51 -14.41 -61.03
C ASP A 326 18.66 -15.37 -59.83
N ASP A 327 17.72 -16.32 -59.86
CA ASP A 327 17.84 -17.78 -59.75
C ASP A 327 18.24 -18.46 -58.42
N LYS A 328 17.34 -19.37 -58.00
CA LYS A 328 17.53 -20.53 -57.09
C LYS A 328 18.16 -20.30 -55.71
N THR A 329 17.32 -20.40 -54.68
CA THR A 329 17.42 -21.51 -53.69
C THR A 329 16.17 -21.58 -52.84
N LEU A 330 15.48 -22.71 -52.98
CA LEU A 330 14.50 -23.24 -52.04
C LEU A 330 15.22 -23.74 -50.78
N ASN A 331 14.52 -23.61 -49.66
CA ASN A 331 14.74 -24.20 -48.33
C ASN A 331 15.49 -23.31 -47.33
N ASP A 332 14.78 -23.00 -46.23
CA ASP A 332 15.24 -22.58 -44.89
C ASP A 332 14.54 -21.33 -44.29
N MET A 333 13.25 -21.11 -44.58
CA MET A 333 12.46 -20.12 -43.84
C MET A 333 11.00 -20.54 -43.61
N GLU A 334 10.77 -21.62 -42.87
CA GLU A 334 9.44 -21.91 -42.31
C GLU A 334 9.37 -22.03 -40.78
N ASP A 335 10.49 -22.10 -40.06
CA ASP A 335 10.46 -22.31 -38.60
C ASP A 335 10.52 -21.04 -37.72
N ASN A 336 10.65 -19.83 -38.29
CA ASN A 336 10.89 -18.64 -37.47
C ASN A 336 9.78 -17.58 -37.47
N LYS A 337 8.56 -17.93 -37.91
CA LYS A 337 7.41 -17.01 -37.93
C LYS A 337 6.45 -17.14 -36.74
N GLN A 338 6.74 -17.98 -35.75
CA GLN A 338 5.77 -18.24 -34.67
C GLN A 338 6.07 -17.54 -33.34
N PHE A 339 7.17 -16.77 -33.22
CA PHE A 339 7.59 -16.19 -31.93
C PHE A 339 7.45 -14.67 -31.77
N ILE A 340 7.02 -13.92 -32.79
CA ILE A 340 6.89 -12.46 -32.68
C ILE A 340 5.55 -11.99 -33.25
N CYS A 341 4.44 -12.31 -32.57
CA CYS A 341 3.20 -11.52 -32.64
C CYS A 341 2.18 -11.95 -31.56
N LYS A 342 2.46 -11.71 -30.27
CA LYS A 342 1.41 -11.74 -29.22
C LYS A 342 1.66 -10.67 -28.14
N THR A 343 1.63 -9.41 -28.55
CA THR A 343 1.37 -8.26 -27.65
C THR A 343 0.43 -7.29 -28.34
N HIS A 344 -0.79 -7.75 -28.60
CA HIS A 344 -1.89 -6.85 -28.96
C HIS A 344 -3.15 -7.28 -28.21
N TRP A 345 -3.35 -6.73 -27.01
CA TRP A 345 -4.65 -6.77 -26.34
C TRP A 345 -5.53 -5.70 -26.98
N THR A 346 -6.37 -6.08 -27.96
CA THR A 346 -7.51 -5.25 -28.35
C THR A 346 -8.75 -5.71 -27.60
N ALA A 347 -9.55 -4.76 -27.11
CA ALA A 347 -10.77 -4.92 -26.33
C ALA A 347 -11.96 -5.62 -27.06
N LYS A 348 -11.70 -6.45 -28.08
CA LYS A 348 -12.72 -7.21 -28.82
C LYS A 348 -12.84 -8.69 -28.42
N ASP A 349 -11.87 -9.24 -27.68
CA ASP A 349 -11.88 -10.66 -27.29
C ASP A 349 -12.66 -10.97 -26.00
N ALA A 350 -13.14 -9.94 -25.28
CA ALA A 350 -13.94 -10.11 -24.07
C ALA A 350 -15.39 -10.60 -24.33
N ALA A 351 -15.86 -10.61 -25.58
CA ALA A 351 -17.23 -11.02 -25.93
C ALA A 351 -17.36 -12.51 -26.35
N ALA A 352 -16.25 -13.25 -26.50
CA ALA A 352 -16.25 -14.63 -27.01
C ALA A 352 -16.21 -15.73 -25.92
N ILE A 353 -16.08 -15.36 -24.64
CA ILE A 353 -15.92 -16.34 -23.53
C ILE A 353 -17.27 -16.67 -22.85
N THR A 354 -18.35 -15.92 -23.10
CA THR A 354 -19.67 -16.17 -22.48
C THR A 354 -20.51 -17.22 -23.23
N THR A 355 -20.16 -17.62 -24.45
CA THR A 355 -20.97 -18.54 -25.28
C THR A 355 -20.45 -19.97 -25.39
N SER A 356 -19.27 -20.30 -24.83
CA SER A 356 -18.69 -21.66 -24.92
C SER A 356 -18.98 -22.56 -23.71
N ASN A 357 -19.61 -22.07 -22.64
CA ASN A 357 -19.84 -22.84 -21.40
C ASN A 357 -21.19 -23.56 -21.31
N THR A 358 -22.07 -23.46 -22.31
CA THR A 358 -23.39 -24.12 -22.30
C THR A 358 -23.44 -25.42 -23.11
N ARG A 359 -22.31 -25.86 -23.71
CA ARG A 359 -22.32 -27.00 -24.66
C ARG A 359 -21.51 -28.23 -24.24
N ARG A 360 -21.04 -28.32 -22.99
CA ARG A 360 -20.24 -29.46 -22.47
C ARG A 360 -20.90 -30.34 -21.40
N HIS A 361 -22.17 -30.13 -21.05
CA HIS A 361 -22.87 -30.96 -20.05
C HIS A 361 -23.92 -31.94 -20.59
N SER A 362 -23.94 -32.22 -21.89
CA SER A 362 -24.88 -33.21 -22.46
C SER A 362 -24.17 -34.16 -23.42
N THR A 363 -23.35 -35.07 -22.87
CA THR A 363 -22.96 -36.36 -23.50
C THR A 363 -22.06 -37.14 -22.55
N ARG A 364 -22.66 -37.84 -21.58
CA ARG A 364 -22.19 -39.09 -20.94
C ARG A 364 -23.17 -39.49 -19.85
N ALA A 365 -24.23 -40.18 -20.24
CA ALA A 365 -25.06 -41.01 -19.38
C ALA A 365 -25.59 -42.17 -20.24
N PHE A 366 -24.89 -43.29 -20.17
CA PHE A 366 -25.40 -44.65 -20.29
C PHE A 366 -24.54 -45.52 -19.37
#